data_AF-A0A9N8J316-F1
#
_entry.id   AF-A0A9N8J316-F1
#
_cell.length_a   1.000
_cell.length_b   1.000
_cell.length_c   1.000
_cell.angle_alpha   90.00
_cell.angle_beta   90.00
_cell.angle_gamma   90.00
#
_symmetry.space_group_name_H-M   'P 1'
#
loop_
_entity.id
_entity.type
_entity.pdbx_description
1 polymer ?
#
loop_
_entity_poly.entity_id
_entity_poly.type
_entity_poly.pdbx_seq_one_letter_code
_entity_poly.pdbx_strand_id
1 'polypeptide(L)'
;MKIYDIGSLVGNIADSQYKNSLHILIVGKSGAIGSPFKGFPEQPINENSNNVKVLKPIFSAVEGNQWFCVDMQPLRNALENKEIIVIDVTLSRIINGFDFVVVIPKVTAAKFPKTE
;
A
#
# COMPACT_ATOMS: atom_id res chain seq x y z
N MET A 1 8.86 -18.37 6.25
CA MET A 1 10.02 -17.66 5.67
C MET A 1 9.98 -16.23 6.20
N LYS A 2 10.97 -15.81 7.00
CA LYS A 2 11.04 -14.42 7.51
C LYS A 2 11.43 -13.51 6.35
N ILE A 3 10.65 -12.46 6.10
CA ILE A 3 10.94 -11.47 5.07
C ILE A 3 11.75 -10.36 5.74
N TYR A 4 12.99 -10.20 5.28
CA TYR A 4 13.87 -9.14 5.74
C TYR A 4 13.80 -8.01 4.71
N ASP A 5 13.15 -6.93 5.09
CA ASP A 5 13.10 -5.69 4.34
C ASP A 5 13.42 -4.50 5.28
N ILE A 6 13.42 -3.29 4.72
CA ILE A 6 13.68 -2.06 5.49
C ILE A 6 12.60 -1.85 6.56
N GLY A 7 11.36 -2.27 6.31
CA GLY A 7 10.26 -2.16 7.29
C GLY A 7 10.55 -3.01 8.53
N SER A 8 10.92 -4.28 8.33
CA SER A 8 11.38 -5.19 9.40
C SER A 8 12.60 -4.64 10.15
N LEU A 9 13.55 -4.00 9.45
CA LEU A 9 14.71 -3.37 10.09
C LEU A 9 14.29 -2.19 10.98
N VAL A 10 13.44 -1.30 10.46
CA VAL A 10 12.92 -0.14 11.21
C VAL A 10 12.13 -0.61 12.43
N GLY A 11 11.31 -1.65 12.29
CA GLY A 11 10.60 -2.29 13.40
C GLY A 11 11.57 -2.78 14.48
N ASN A 12 12.58 -3.56 14.10
CA ASN A 12 13.58 -4.07 15.06
C ASN A 12 14.36 -2.95 15.77
N ILE A 13 14.70 -1.87 15.07
CA ILE A 13 15.38 -0.72 15.67
C ILE A 13 14.45 -0.02 16.68
N ALA A 14 13.19 0.22 16.31
CA ALA A 14 12.20 0.80 17.22
C ALA A 14 12.02 -0.06 18.48
N ASP A 15 11.85 -1.37 18.30
CA ASP A 15 11.68 -2.33 19.39
C ASP A 15 12.91 -2.34 20.31
N SER A 16 14.13 -2.30 19.76
CA SER A 16 15.37 -2.24 20.55
C SER A 16 15.49 -0.99 21.43
N GLN A 17 14.73 0.05 21.09
CA GLN A 17 14.65 1.31 21.82
C GLN A 17 13.37 1.44 22.65
N TYR A 18 12.58 0.37 22.81
CA TYR A 18 11.27 0.39 23.45
C TYR A 18 10.31 1.43 22.81
N LYS A 19 10.39 1.59 21.50
CA LYS A 19 9.54 2.49 20.70
C LYS A 19 8.72 1.68 19.72
N ASN A 20 7.66 2.31 19.21
CA ASN A 20 6.83 1.75 18.16
C ASN A 20 7.22 2.35 16.80
N SER A 21 6.98 1.59 15.74
CA SER A 21 7.05 2.07 14.35
C SER A 21 5.65 2.15 13.75
N LEU A 22 5.45 3.06 12.81
CA LEU A 22 4.19 3.22 12.08
C LEU A 22 4.44 3.00 10.59
N HIS A 23 3.75 2.03 10.00
CA HIS A 23 3.92 1.66 8.59
C HIS A 23 2.66 2.01 7.80
N ILE A 24 2.81 2.88 6.81
CA ILE A 24 1.71 3.37 5.97
C ILE A 24 1.97 2.97 4.53
N LEU A 25 1.03 2.23 3.93
CA LEU A 25 1.03 1.96 2.48
C LEU A 25 0.21 3.04 1.78
N ILE A 26 0.80 3.75 0.82
CA ILE A 26 0.08 4.72 -0.02
C ILE A 26 -0.08 4.13 -1.42
N VAL A 27 -1.31 4.12 -1.93
CA VAL A 27 -1.61 3.51 -3.23
C VAL A 27 -2.60 4.34 -4.05
N GLY A 28 -2.30 4.48 -5.35
CA GLY A 28 -3.22 5.02 -6.34
C GLY A 28 -4.05 3.90 -6.98
N LYS A 29 -5.38 4.04 -6.98
CA LYS A 29 -6.29 3.07 -7.61
C LYS A 29 -6.29 3.22 -9.14
N SER A 30 -6.40 4.45 -9.64
CA SER A 30 -6.48 4.75 -11.08
C SER A 30 -5.67 6.01 -11.45
N GLY A 31 -5.63 6.35 -12.74
CA GLY A 31 -4.94 7.53 -13.25
C GLY A 31 -3.64 7.18 -13.96
N ALA A 32 -2.59 7.97 -13.74
CA ALA A 32 -1.31 7.81 -14.43
C ALA A 32 -0.12 7.81 -13.46
N ILE A 33 0.88 6.98 -13.76
CA ILE A 33 2.17 6.95 -13.10
C ILE A 33 3.23 7.60 -14.00
N GLY A 34 4.12 8.38 -13.39
CA GLY A 34 5.24 9.01 -14.10
C GLY A 34 6.29 7.98 -14.52
N SER A 35 7.03 8.28 -15.59
CA SER A 35 8.19 7.47 -15.97
C SER A 35 9.39 7.78 -15.06
N PRO A 36 10.20 6.76 -14.68
CA PRO A 36 11.46 7.00 -13.99
C PRO A 36 12.49 7.74 -14.85
N PHE A 37 12.29 7.80 -16.17
CA PHE A 37 13.22 8.44 -17.11
C PHE A 37 12.59 9.68 -17.77
N LYS A 38 13.36 10.76 -17.83
CA LYS A 38 12.96 12.00 -18.51
C LYS A 38 12.73 11.73 -20.00
N GLY A 39 11.61 12.23 -20.53
CA GLY A 39 11.25 12.09 -21.95
C GLY A 39 10.40 10.87 -22.30
N PHE A 40 10.18 9.95 -21.36
CA PHE A 40 9.26 8.83 -21.55
C PHE A 40 7.82 9.22 -21.17
N PRO A 41 6.81 8.68 -21.88
CA PRO A 41 5.41 9.00 -21.60
C PRO A 41 4.97 8.43 -20.25
N GLU A 42 3.96 9.08 -19.65
CA GLU A 42 3.25 8.55 -18.50
C GLU A 42 2.53 7.24 -18.86
N GLN A 43 2.38 6.36 -17.87
CA GLN A 43 1.70 5.08 -18.05
C GLN A 43 0.40 5.06 -17.25
N PRO A 44 -0.72 4.57 -17.82
CA PRO A 44 -1.94 4.41 -17.07
C PRO A 44 -1.77 3.33 -16.00
N ILE A 45 -2.36 3.55 -14.83
CA ILE A 45 -2.41 2.50 -13.79
C ILE A 45 -3.35 1.40 -14.28
N ASN A 46 -2.84 0.17 -14.33
CA ASN A 46 -3.63 -1.01 -14.63
C ASN A 46 -4.07 -1.68 -13.32
N GLU A 47 -5.35 -1.52 -12.97
CA GLU A 47 -5.98 -2.14 -11.81
C GLU A 47 -5.91 -3.68 -11.81
N ASN A 48 -5.76 -4.29 -12.98
CA ASN A 48 -5.65 -5.74 -13.13
C ASN A 48 -4.21 -6.25 -13.10
N SER A 49 -3.22 -5.36 -12.99
CA SER A 49 -1.82 -5.77 -12.78
C SER A 49 -1.68 -6.48 -11.43
N ASN A 50 -0.81 -7.50 -11.35
CA ASN A 50 -0.67 -8.33 -10.14
C ASN A 50 -0.43 -7.51 -8.86
N ASN A 51 0.31 -6.39 -8.96
CA ASN A 51 0.67 -5.55 -7.82
C ASN A 51 -0.52 -4.71 -7.29
N VAL A 52 -1.49 -4.38 -8.14
CA VAL A 52 -2.66 -3.55 -7.78
C VAL A 52 -3.87 -4.41 -7.49
N LYS A 53 -4.03 -5.52 -8.24
CA LYS A 53 -5.15 -6.45 -8.12
C LYS A 53 -5.28 -7.06 -6.73
N VAL A 54 -4.16 -7.28 -6.04
CA VAL A 54 -4.15 -7.81 -4.67
C VAL A 54 -4.91 -6.92 -3.67
N LEU A 55 -4.96 -5.62 -3.91
CA LEU A 55 -5.65 -4.63 -3.06
C LEU A 55 -7.12 -4.46 -3.42
N LYS A 56 -7.64 -5.22 -4.39
CA LYS A 56 -9.03 -5.11 -4.83
C LYS A 56 -10.06 -5.20 -3.69
N PRO A 57 -9.93 -6.08 -2.67
CA PRO A 57 -10.86 -6.11 -1.54
C PRO A 57 -10.92 -4.79 -0.76
N ILE A 58 -9.78 -4.10 -0.63
CA ILE A 58 -9.70 -2.78 0.02
C ILE A 58 -10.33 -1.72 -0.91
N PHE A 59 -10.04 -1.77 -2.20
CA PHE A 59 -10.59 -0.83 -3.19
C PHE A 59 -12.10 -0.97 -3.42
N SER A 60 -12.69 -2.13 -3.12
CA SER A 60 -14.14 -2.34 -3.15
C SER A 60 -14.85 -1.82 -1.90
N ALA A 61 -14.13 -1.63 -0.79
CA ALA A 61 -14.70 -1.09 0.45
C ALA A 61 -14.69 0.45 0.50
N VAL A 62 -13.99 1.10 -0.44
CA VAL A 62 -13.89 2.56 -0.52
C VAL A 62 -14.57 3.08 -1.78
N GLU A 63 -15.53 3.99 -1.63
CA GLU A 63 -16.35 4.52 -2.72
C GLU A 63 -16.25 6.04 -2.84
N GLY A 64 -16.15 6.53 -4.07
CA GLY A 64 -16.07 7.97 -4.36
C GLY A 64 -14.66 8.45 -4.70
N ASN A 65 -14.50 9.78 -4.72
CA ASN A 65 -13.31 10.44 -5.25
C ASN A 65 -12.41 11.06 -4.16
N GLN A 66 -12.73 10.85 -2.88
CA GLN A 66 -11.94 11.35 -1.75
C GLN A 66 -10.81 10.37 -1.40
N TRP A 67 -9.80 10.85 -0.67
CA TRP A 67 -8.76 9.96 -0.17
C TRP A 67 -9.29 9.20 1.04
N PHE A 68 -8.94 7.92 1.13
CA PHE A 68 -9.34 7.06 2.24
C PHE A 68 -8.12 6.64 3.02
N CYS A 69 -8.16 6.74 4.34
CA CYS A 69 -7.19 6.12 5.23
C CYS A 69 -7.87 4.94 5.91
N VAL A 70 -7.46 3.73 5.54
CA VAL A 70 -8.02 2.49 6.07
C VAL A 70 -7.13 2.00 7.21
N ASP A 71 -7.69 1.93 8.42
CA ASP A 71 -7.06 1.28 9.57
C ASP A 71 -7.04 -0.24 9.36
N MET A 72 -5.84 -0.82 9.43
CA MET A 72 -5.63 -2.24 9.19
C MET A 72 -5.72 -3.07 10.48
N GLN A 73 -5.72 -2.45 11.66
CA GLN A 73 -5.77 -3.16 12.94
C GLN A 73 -7.00 -4.08 13.06
N PRO A 74 -8.23 -3.66 12.68
CA PRO A 74 -9.39 -4.55 12.73
C PRO A 74 -9.24 -5.77 11.82
N LEU A 75 -8.69 -5.59 10.60
CA LEU A 75 -8.44 -6.70 9.68
C LEU A 75 -7.37 -7.66 10.21
N ARG A 76 -6.32 -7.12 10.83
CA ARG A 76 -5.26 -7.92 11.43
C ARG A 76 -5.80 -8.79 12.56
N ASN A 77 -6.59 -8.21 13.47
CA ASN A 77 -7.25 -8.94 14.55
C ASN A 77 -8.18 -10.04 14.03
N ALA A 78 -9.01 -9.73 13.03
CA ALA A 78 -9.91 -10.70 12.41
C ALA A 78 -9.15 -11.86 11.74
N LEU A 79 -7.99 -11.58 11.13
CA LEU A 79 -7.12 -12.60 10.53
C LEU A 79 -6.48 -13.49 11.60
N GLU A 80 -5.98 -12.91 12.70
CA GLU A 80 -5.38 -13.63 13.84
C GLU A 80 -6.41 -14.52 14.55
N ASN A 81 -7.63 -14.01 14.74
CA ASN A 81 -8.76 -14.73 15.33
C ASN A 81 -9.40 -15.77 14.38
N LYS A 82 -8.94 -15.86 13.12
CA LYS A 82 -9.49 -16.73 12.07
C LYS A 82 -10.96 -16.43 11.73
N GLU A 83 -11.40 -15.21 11.95
CA GLU A 83 -12.73 -14.71 11.55
C GLU A 83 -12.80 -14.49 10.03
N ILE A 84 -11.65 -14.21 9.40
CA ILE A 84 -11.50 -14.09 7.95
C ILE A 84 -10.38 -14.99 7.42
N ILE A 85 -10.52 -15.45 6.18
CA ILE A 85 -9.51 -16.24 5.47
C ILE A 85 -8.99 -15.44 4.29
N VAL A 86 -7.67 -15.20 4.26
CA VAL A 86 -6.99 -14.51 3.16
C VAL A 86 -6.09 -15.51 2.44
N ILE A 87 -6.52 -15.92 1.23
CA ILE A 87 -5.82 -16.91 0.41
C ILE A 87 -4.59 -16.30 -0.28
N ASP A 88 -4.67 -15.02 -0.64
CA ASP A 88 -3.57 -14.31 -1.28
C ASP A 88 -2.47 -13.98 -0.25
N VAL A 89 -1.31 -14.61 -0.42
CA VAL A 89 -0.16 -14.44 0.49
C VAL A 89 0.34 -12.99 0.53
N THR A 90 0.24 -12.26 -0.59
CA THR A 90 0.66 -10.85 -0.66
C THR A 90 -0.33 -9.97 0.10
N LEU A 91 -1.64 -10.19 -0.04
CA LEU A 91 -2.64 -9.47 0.74
C LEU A 91 -2.48 -9.73 2.25
N SER A 92 -2.25 -10.99 2.63
CA SER A 92 -1.98 -11.37 4.02
C SER A 92 -0.75 -10.64 4.59
N ARG A 93 0.31 -10.49 3.81
CA ARG A 93 1.50 -9.73 4.20
C ARG A 93 1.20 -8.24 4.36
N ILE A 94 0.39 -7.66 3.48
CA ILE A 94 0.00 -6.24 3.57
C ILE A 94 -0.80 -5.98 4.86
N ILE A 95 -1.78 -6.83 5.17
CA ILE A 95 -2.60 -6.71 6.40
C ILE A 95 -1.73 -6.78 7.66
N ASN A 96 -0.74 -7.67 7.68
CA ASN A 96 0.14 -7.85 8.84
C ASN A 96 1.27 -6.82 8.92
N GLY A 97 1.69 -6.25 7.79
CA GLY A 97 2.87 -5.38 7.70
C GLY A 97 2.59 -3.88 7.75
N PHE A 98 1.35 -3.45 7.48
CA PHE A 98 0.98 -2.03 7.50
C PHE A 98 -0.11 -1.76 8.52
N ASP A 99 -0.02 -0.62 9.19
CA ASP A 99 -1.01 -0.14 10.16
C ASP A 99 -2.12 0.65 9.45
N PHE A 100 -1.77 1.37 8.39
CA PHE A 100 -2.72 2.06 7.54
C PHE A 100 -2.48 1.80 6.05
N VAL A 101 -3.56 1.76 5.28
CA VAL A 101 -3.54 1.84 3.81
C VAL A 101 -4.25 3.12 3.38
N VAL A 102 -3.51 4.04 2.77
CA VAL A 102 -4.04 5.25 2.16
C VAL A 102 -4.36 4.99 0.69
N VAL A 103 -5.64 5.06 0.34
CA VAL A 103 -6.12 4.88 -1.03
C VAL A 103 -6.41 6.24 -1.65
N ILE A 104 -5.73 6.53 -2.76
CA ILE A 104 -5.95 7.70 -3.61
C ILE A 104 -6.73 7.25 -4.85
N PRO A 105 -8.00 7.64 -5.04
CA PRO A 105 -8.83 7.10 -6.13
C PRO A 105 -8.27 7.35 -7.53
N LYS A 106 -7.73 8.55 -7.76
CA LYS A 106 -7.14 8.95 -9.04
C LYS A 106 -5.86 9.77 -8.80
N VAL A 107 -4.73 9.23 -9.23
CA VAL A 107 -3.43 9.92 -9.16
C VAL A 107 -3.04 10.52 -10.50
N THR A 108 -2.16 11.51 -10.47
CA THR A 108 -1.55 12.11 -11.64
C THR A 108 -0.06 11.78 -11.69
N ALA A 109 0.49 11.66 -12.89
CA ALA A 109 1.90 11.36 -13.06
C ALA A 109 2.78 12.45 -12.42
N ALA A 110 3.80 12.01 -11.68
CA ALA A 110 4.85 12.90 -11.20
C ALA A 110 5.60 13.52 -12.40
N LYS A 111 5.97 14.80 -12.28
CA LYS A 111 6.67 15.54 -13.33
C LYS A 111 8.08 15.87 -12.87
N PHE A 112 9.04 15.79 -13.80
CA PHE A 112 10.37 16.30 -13.56
C PHE A 112 10.31 17.82 -13.31
N PRO A 113 11.14 18.35 -12.40
CA PRO A 113 11.28 19.78 -12.23
C PRO A 113 11.63 20.43 -13.56
N LYS A 114 11.03 21.59 -13.85
CA LYS A 114 11.48 22.42 -14.97
C LYS A 114 12.84 22.97 -14.57
N THR A 115 13.89 22.58 -15.29
CA THR A 115 15.16 23.32 -15.26
C THR A 115 14.92 24.63 -15.98
N GLU A 116 15.08 25.75 -15.25
CA GLU A 116 15.09 27.11 -15.80
C GLU A 116 16.21 27.29 -16.83
#